data_AF-A0A9D6N2C9-F1
#
_entry.id   AF-A0A9D6N2C9-F1
#
_cell.length_a   1.000
_cell.length_b   1.000
_cell.length_c   1.000
_cell.angle_alpha   90.00
_cell.angle_beta   90.00
_cell.angle_gamma   90.00
#
_symmetry.space_group_name_H-M   'P 1'
#
loop_
_entity.id
_entity.type
_entity.pdbx_description
1 polymer ?
#
loop_
_entity_poly.entity_id
_entity_poly.type
_entity_poly.pdbx_seq_one_letter_code
_entity_poly.pdbx_strand_id
1 'polypeptide(L)'
;MEILGQVSAFQATQPETNSDAQLLELAQFLDGIPEIEGVAISVDASVWAVFSDGRLLVVARNRPPSTQILGRDPWLAAQGPQVPGAPDALLANAFEIPGFFDSPVQIVEGALSGKGYQVARGAGVEDFKNAGTLGLLYADSHGAELALTPRRGSRGLVLRREPPPEYGLWTSTEVTRAQDLLYREDLNRGRLVYYEAETNQPDGSTSPETHYAITGSFVRHYLQFSQDSFVFINACSSNSDRFRRACLDQGASAYAGWTLEVDDDLAYHAAAELFPLMAGDGSSPGRDLADAMAELQVQGLDSDVNSGARLVFTTAPDTFGLLAPILESAARPGSGDRVELRGKFGSTAGRILVDGAEVPLIGSWDPLLLECDAPQNSQSVAVEVNGLGSNSLPLSGSTPLDPSGRWVGTHDGIVTTFGSNPPSPPSPAGRVVLEDVATGAPTASGVPILSGNMYFLIVNASGREVIVEHVRLTQGFLDRNSRVLTAWVALITAYPSGTGTIRATLSPDSLQLNGGAYDLTFRVNTGHLVRHTARFQVSR
;
A
#
# COMPACT_ATOMS: atom_id res chain seq x y z
N MET A 1 2.54 20.09 34.60
CA MET A 1 3.06 21.35 34.01
C MET A 1 4.48 21.66 34.45
N GLU A 2 4.77 21.88 35.75
CA GLU A 2 6.14 22.19 36.18
C GLU A 2 7.16 21.12 35.78
N ILE A 3 6.83 19.85 36.03
CA ILE A 3 7.69 18.71 35.63
C ILE A 3 7.91 18.68 34.12
N LEU A 4 6.86 18.87 33.31
CA LEU A 4 7.01 18.91 31.84
C LEU A 4 8.00 20.01 31.43
N GLY A 5 7.91 21.20 32.02
CA GLY A 5 8.89 22.27 31.78
C GLY A 5 10.32 21.92 32.21
N GLN A 6 10.49 21.11 33.26
CA GLN A 6 11.81 20.59 33.64
C GLN A 6 12.34 19.57 32.63
N VAL A 7 11.48 18.71 32.08
CA VAL A 7 11.85 17.74 31.03
C VAL A 7 12.29 18.48 29.77
N SER A 8 11.49 19.42 29.26
CA SER A 8 11.86 20.19 28.07
C SER A 8 13.14 21.00 28.29
N ALA A 9 13.33 21.58 29.49
CA ALA A 9 14.57 22.28 29.83
C ALA A 9 15.79 21.35 29.89
N PHE A 10 15.63 20.13 30.42
CA PHE A 10 16.69 19.12 30.40
C PHE A 10 17.05 18.72 28.97
N GLN A 11 16.05 18.44 28.13
CA GLN A 11 16.26 18.11 26.73
C GLN A 11 17.00 19.21 25.95
N ALA A 12 16.67 20.48 26.19
CA ALA A 12 17.35 21.60 25.55
C ALA A 12 18.85 21.70 25.89
N THR A 13 19.34 20.97 26.90
CA THR A 13 20.78 20.89 27.24
C THR A 13 21.49 19.71 26.58
N GLN A 14 20.75 18.77 26.01
CA GLN A 14 21.28 17.55 25.43
C GLN A 14 21.65 17.80 23.96
N PRO A 15 22.75 17.20 23.44
CA PRO A 15 23.02 17.25 22.01
C PRO A 15 21.92 16.49 21.23
N GLU A 16 21.65 16.90 19.99
CA GLU A 16 20.69 16.24 19.07
C GLU A 16 21.23 14.89 18.55
N THR A 17 21.56 14.01 19.47
CA THR A 17 21.94 12.63 19.18
C THR A 17 20.98 11.73 19.95
N ASN A 18 20.36 10.75 19.32
CA ASN A 18 19.51 9.78 20.04
C ASN A 18 20.34 8.55 20.42
N SER A 19 21.44 8.80 21.12
CA SER A 19 22.32 7.73 21.59
C SER A 19 21.73 7.01 22.80
N ASP A 20 22.04 5.72 22.94
CA ASP A 20 21.66 4.93 24.13
C ASP A 20 22.08 5.61 25.45
N ALA A 21 23.20 6.36 25.44
CA ALA A 21 23.67 7.11 26.60
C ALA A 21 22.71 8.24 26.99
N GLN A 22 22.17 8.97 26.02
CA GLN A 22 21.25 10.08 26.29
C GLN A 22 19.86 9.61 26.67
N LEU A 23 19.37 8.51 26.09
CA LEU A 23 18.15 7.87 26.55
C LEU A 23 18.28 7.44 28.02
N LEU A 24 19.45 6.92 28.40
CA LEU A 24 19.75 6.56 29.78
C LEU A 24 19.86 7.78 30.70
N GLU A 25 20.51 8.86 30.26
CA GLU A 25 20.59 10.12 31.01
C GLU A 25 19.21 10.75 31.23
N LEU A 26 18.36 10.80 30.19
CA LEU A 26 16.98 11.25 30.29
C LEU A 26 16.18 10.37 31.26
N ALA A 27 16.35 9.05 31.16
CA ALA A 27 15.65 8.14 32.05
C ALA A 27 16.10 8.30 33.52
N GLN A 28 17.40 8.51 33.76
CA GLN A 28 17.94 8.79 35.09
C GLN A 28 17.49 10.16 35.63
N PHE A 29 17.41 11.17 34.76
CA PHE A 29 16.87 12.47 35.12
C PHE A 29 15.42 12.34 35.59
N LEU A 30 14.57 11.66 34.81
CA LEU A 30 13.17 11.42 35.14
C LEU A 30 13.01 10.60 36.44
N ASP A 31 13.84 9.57 36.66
CA ASP A 31 13.83 8.77 37.89
C ASP A 31 14.25 9.58 39.14
N GLY A 32 15.00 10.67 38.94
CA GLY A 32 15.37 11.61 39.99
C GLY A 32 14.25 12.56 40.44
N ILE A 33 13.14 12.64 39.69
CA ILE A 33 12.02 13.54 40.00
C ILE A 33 11.09 12.86 41.03
N PRO A 34 10.86 13.45 42.22
CA PRO A 34 10.07 12.82 43.29
C PRO A 34 8.66 12.38 42.90
N GLU A 35 8.03 13.09 41.96
CA GLU A 35 6.69 12.82 41.46
C GLU A 35 6.63 11.72 40.39
N ILE A 36 7.77 11.18 39.93
CA ILE A 36 7.85 10.06 38.99
C ILE A 36 8.05 8.75 39.76
N GLU A 37 7.16 7.78 39.54
CA GLU A 37 7.20 6.46 40.20
C GLU A 37 7.93 5.40 39.37
N GLY A 38 8.06 5.60 38.07
CA GLY A 38 8.73 4.64 37.20
C GLY A 38 9.12 5.26 35.88
N VAL A 39 10.24 4.78 35.34
CA VAL A 39 10.75 5.15 34.03
C VAL A 39 11.15 3.90 33.24
N ALA A 40 10.88 3.89 31.94
CA ALA A 40 11.26 2.83 31.02
C ALA A 40 11.81 3.42 29.73
N ILE A 41 12.85 2.79 29.19
CA ILE A 41 13.30 3.03 27.81
C ILE A 41 12.71 1.91 26.96
N SER A 42 11.92 2.28 25.96
CA SER A 42 11.29 1.33 25.06
C SER A 42 12.24 0.84 23.96
N VAL A 43 11.82 -0.20 23.25
CA VAL A 43 12.55 -0.80 22.13
C VAL A 43 12.70 0.15 20.95
N ASP A 44 11.77 1.07 20.79
CA ASP A 44 11.76 2.11 19.77
C ASP A 44 12.53 3.36 20.21
N ALA A 45 13.36 3.31 21.25
CA ALA A 45 14.11 4.46 21.74
C ALA A 45 13.25 5.62 22.30
N SER A 46 11.97 5.41 22.63
CA SER A 46 11.20 6.35 23.45
C SER A 46 11.47 6.15 24.96
N VAL A 47 11.39 7.23 25.74
CA VAL A 47 11.46 7.17 27.22
C VAL A 47 10.08 7.44 27.80
N TRP A 48 9.56 6.48 28.55
CA TRP A 48 8.27 6.54 29.22
C TRP A 48 8.46 6.79 30.70
N ALA A 49 7.60 7.60 31.30
CA ALA A 49 7.55 7.83 32.73
C ALA A 49 6.11 7.74 33.25
N VAL A 50 5.99 7.27 34.50
CA VAL A 50 4.72 7.16 35.23
C VAL A 50 4.76 8.17 36.38
N PHE A 51 3.84 9.12 36.40
CA PHE A 51 3.68 10.03 37.53
C PHE A 51 3.06 9.29 38.73
N SER A 52 3.26 9.83 39.93
CA SER A 52 2.71 9.32 41.19
C SER A 52 1.18 9.30 41.28
N ASP A 53 0.50 10.03 40.41
CA ASP A 53 -0.95 9.97 40.25
C ASP A 53 -1.42 8.99 39.16
N GLY A 54 -0.49 8.27 38.54
CA GLY A 54 -0.74 7.26 37.51
C GLY A 54 -0.83 7.81 36.09
N ARG A 55 -0.71 9.13 35.88
CA ARG A 55 -0.60 9.69 34.53
C ARG A 55 0.70 9.24 33.86
N LEU A 56 0.72 9.24 32.53
CA LEU A 56 1.88 8.82 31.74
C LEU A 56 2.46 10.01 30.97
N LEU A 57 3.79 10.02 30.88
CA LEU A 57 4.56 10.84 29.95
C LEU A 57 5.32 9.90 29.01
N VAL A 58 5.32 10.21 27.72
CA VAL A 58 6.26 9.66 26.77
C VAL A 58 7.08 10.79 26.18
N VAL A 59 8.38 10.55 26.09
CA VAL A 59 9.35 11.42 25.46
C VAL A 59 9.92 10.64 24.27
N ALA A 60 9.41 10.93 23.08
CA ALA A 60 9.81 10.23 21.88
C ALA A 60 11.14 10.75 21.36
N ARG A 61 12.10 9.83 21.26
CA ARG A 61 13.48 10.03 20.78
C ARG A 61 13.81 8.98 19.72
N ASN A 62 12.79 8.52 19.02
CA ASN A 62 12.82 7.42 18.05
C ASN A 62 13.22 7.88 16.64
N ARG A 63 14.17 8.83 16.57
CA ARG A 63 14.73 9.41 15.34
C ARG A 63 16.26 9.60 15.47
N PRO A 64 17.12 8.63 15.19
CA PRO A 64 17.22 8.07 13.85
C PRO A 64 17.10 6.54 13.83
N PRO A 65 16.75 5.99 12.65
CA PRO A 65 16.42 4.58 12.37
C PRO A 65 17.08 3.53 13.29
N SER A 66 16.25 2.79 14.02
CA SER A 66 16.59 1.59 14.77
C SER A 66 17.30 0.61 13.85
N THR A 67 18.45 0.07 14.23
CA THR A 67 19.15 -0.94 13.40
C THR A 67 18.52 -2.34 13.48
N GLN A 68 17.37 -2.49 14.15
CA GLN A 68 16.73 -3.79 14.32
C GLN A 68 15.94 -4.20 13.08
N ILE A 69 16.46 -5.17 12.35
CA ILE A 69 15.70 -5.85 11.30
C ILE A 69 14.75 -6.86 11.96
N LEU A 70 13.47 -6.52 12.08
CA LEU A 70 12.44 -7.49 12.47
C LEU A 70 12.17 -8.47 11.31
N GLY A 71 11.91 -9.73 11.68
CA GLY A 71 11.60 -10.78 10.72
C GLY A 71 10.36 -10.45 9.89
N ARG A 72 10.28 -11.00 8.67
CA ARG A 72 9.13 -10.81 7.79
C ARG A 72 7.93 -11.55 8.37
N ASP A 73 6.96 -10.84 8.91
CA ASP A 73 5.69 -11.46 9.25
C ASP A 73 5.00 -11.95 7.96
N PRO A 74 4.52 -13.20 7.93
CA PRO A 74 3.78 -13.71 6.79
C PRO A 74 2.50 -12.90 6.65
N TRP A 75 2.36 -12.23 5.51
CA TRP A 75 1.13 -11.61 5.08
C TRP A 75 -0.02 -12.62 5.19
N LEU A 76 -1.06 -12.26 5.96
CA LEU A 76 -2.30 -13.02 5.95
C LEU A 76 -2.95 -12.79 4.57
N ALA A 77 -2.83 -13.80 3.70
CA ALA A 77 -3.50 -13.81 2.42
C ALA A 77 -5.01 -14.04 2.61
N ALA A 78 -5.77 -13.37 1.73
CA ALA A 78 -7.22 -13.25 1.63
C ALA A 78 -7.88 -12.30 2.64
N GLN A 79 -8.81 -11.46 2.17
CA GLN A 79 -10.19 -11.32 2.65
C GLN A 79 -11.01 -10.56 1.58
N GLY A 80 -12.29 -10.91 1.40
CA GLY A 80 -13.11 -10.57 0.22
C GLY A 80 -13.28 -9.07 -0.10
N PRO A 81 -13.83 -8.75 -1.30
CA PRO A 81 -13.86 -7.40 -1.86
C PRO A 81 -14.94 -6.50 -1.21
N GLN A 82 -14.95 -6.35 0.11
CA GLN A 82 -15.93 -5.50 0.79
C GLN A 82 -15.58 -4.02 0.71
N VAL A 83 -16.62 -3.20 0.72
CA VAL A 83 -16.60 -1.73 0.67
C VAL A 83 -17.04 -1.19 2.04
N PRO A 84 -16.41 -0.13 2.57
CA PRO A 84 -16.78 0.45 3.87
C PRO A 84 -18.27 0.74 4.03
N GLY A 85 -18.77 0.46 5.23
CA GLY A 85 -20.17 0.65 5.62
C GLY A 85 -20.58 2.11 5.80
N ALA A 86 -19.63 3.03 5.93
CA ALA A 86 -19.86 4.47 6.05
C ALA A 86 -18.92 5.25 5.12
N PRO A 87 -19.37 6.37 4.53
CA PRO A 87 -18.51 7.23 3.72
C PRO A 87 -17.72 8.23 4.56
N ASP A 88 -17.91 8.29 5.88
CA ASP A 88 -17.21 9.24 6.74
C ASP A 88 -15.72 8.87 6.87
N ALA A 89 -14.85 9.84 6.59
CA ALA A 89 -13.40 9.69 6.72
C ALA A 89 -12.82 10.79 7.61
N LEU A 90 -11.90 10.43 8.49
CA LEU A 90 -11.08 11.39 9.24
C LEU A 90 -9.64 11.35 8.73
N LEU A 91 -9.14 12.49 8.24
CA LEU A 91 -7.72 12.70 7.95
C LEU A 91 -7.11 13.55 9.07
N ALA A 92 -6.38 12.90 9.97
CA ALA A 92 -5.78 13.50 11.14
C ALA A 92 -4.27 13.68 10.93
N ASN A 93 -3.84 14.86 10.47
CA ASN A 93 -2.42 15.20 10.39
C ASN A 93 -2.00 16.10 11.55
N ALA A 94 -1.17 15.56 12.46
CA ALA A 94 -0.63 16.31 13.58
C ALA A 94 0.56 17.20 13.20
N PHE A 95 1.16 16.98 12.02
CA PHE A 95 2.33 17.68 11.50
C PHE A 95 2.00 18.91 10.64
N GLU A 96 0.83 19.55 10.78
CA GLU A 96 0.42 20.69 9.94
C GLU A 96 1.24 21.97 10.21
N ILE A 97 2.54 21.93 9.93
CA ILE A 97 3.45 23.07 9.81
C ILE A 97 3.65 23.31 8.31
N PRO A 98 3.02 24.34 7.74
CA PRO A 98 3.15 24.64 6.32
C PRO A 98 4.61 24.80 5.89
N GLY A 99 4.99 24.09 4.83
CA GLY A 99 6.27 24.27 4.13
C GLY A 99 7.46 23.44 4.64
N PHE A 100 7.25 22.56 5.62
CA PHE A 100 8.32 21.67 6.08
C PHE A 100 8.25 20.27 5.46
N PHE A 101 7.02 19.78 5.27
CA PHE A 101 6.76 18.45 4.76
C PHE A 101 5.66 18.50 3.70
N ASP A 102 5.85 17.76 2.61
CA ASP A 102 4.82 17.50 1.62
C ASP A 102 3.86 16.44 2.17
N SER A 103 3.00 16.86 3.10
CA SER A 103 2.02 15.96 3.70
C SER A 103 1.14 15.33 2.62
N PRO A 104 0.96 14.00 2.64
CA PRO A 104 0.17 13.30 1.64
C PRO A 104 -1.33 13.55 1.80
N VAL A 105 -1.78 14.25 2.86
CA VAL A 105 -3.21 14.49 3.16
C VAL A 105 -3.97 15.05 1.97
N GLN A 106 -3.39 15.97 1.20
CA GLN A 106 -4.09 16.52 0.03
C GLN A 106 -4.30 15.48 -1.08
N ILE A 107 -3.31 14.60 -1.28
CA ILE A 107 -3.38 13.50 -2.25
C ILE A 107 -4.40 12.46 -1.78
N VAL A 108 -4.33 12.08 -0.50
CA VAL A 108 -5.26 11.14 0.14
C VAL A 108 -6.69 11.68 0.07
N GLU A 109 -6.92 12.95 0.42
CA GLU A 109 -8.25 13.57 0.31
C GLU A 109 -8.78 13.60 -1.12
N GLY A 110 -7.93 13.94 -2.08
CA GLY A 110 -8.32 13.94 -3.50
C GLY A 110 -8.78 12.54 -3.95
N ALA A 111 -8.03 11.51 -3.57
CA ALA A 111 -8.36 10.13 -3.86
C ALA A 111 -9.70 9.71 -3.21
N LEU A 112 -9.94 10.07 -1.95
CA LEU A 112 -11.15 9.70 -1.21
C LEU A 112 -12.39 10.51 -1.63
N SER A 113 -12.26 11.83 -1.75
CA SER A 113 -13.38 12.70 -2.15
C SER A 113 -13.88 12.35 -3.55
N GLY A 114 -12.97 11.95 -4.46
CA GLY A 114 -13.32 11.43 -5.78
C GLY A 114 -14.15 10.14 -5.76
N LYS A 115 -14.23 9.44 -4.62
CA LYS A 115 -15.06 8.24 -4.41
C LYS A 115 -16.30 8.50 -3.58
N GLY A 116 -16.58 9.73 -3.16
CA GLY A 116 -17.78 10.06 -2.39
C GLY A 116 -17.61 10.01 -0.87
N TYR A 117 -16.37 9.90 -0.35
CA TYR A 117 -16.13 10.04 1.08
C TYR A 117 -16.48 11.44 1.58
N GLN A 118 -17.04 11.51 2.79
CA GLN A 118 -17.22 12.74 3.56
C GLN A 118 -15.98 12.95 4.41
N VAL A 119 -15.02 13.70 3.87
CA VAL A 119 -13.71 13.89 4.50
C VAL A 119 -13.76 15.02 5.53
N ALA A 120 -13.55 14.67 6.80
CA ALA A 120 -13.22 15.61 7.86
C ALA A 120 -11.69 15.71 8.03
N ARG A 121 -11.21 16.92 8.36
CA ARG A 121 -9.83 17.17 8.76
C ARG A 121 -9.77 17.60 10.21
N GLY A 122 -8.75 17.12 10.91
CA GLY A 122 -8.48 17.52 12.28
C GLY A 122 -7.70 16.44 13.01
N ALA A 123 -6.67 16.85 13.74
CA ALA A 123 -5.80 15.95 14.51
C ALA A 123 -5.83 16.26 16.00
N GLY A 124 -6.73 17.11 16.46
CA GLY A 124 -6.88 17.45 17.87
C GLY A 124 -7.65 16.37 18.63
N VAL A 125 -7.50 16.36 19.96
CA VAL A 125 -8.21 15.43 20.85
C VAL A 125 -9.73 15.46 20.59
N GLU A 126 -10.31 16.64 20.43
CA GLU A 126 -11.75 16.78 20.20
C GLU A 126 -12.16 16.37 18.78
N ASP A 127 -11.28 16.47 17.78
CA ASP A 127 -11.56 15.97 16.43
C ASP A 127 -11.74 14.44 16.47
N PHE A 128 -10.83 13.74 17.17
CA PHE A 128 -10.96 12.30 17.40
C PHE A 128 -12.21 11.95 18.23
N LYS A 129 -12.54 12.70 19.28
CA LYS A 129 -13.76 12.43 20.08
C LYS A 129 -15.05 12.58 19.29
N ASN A 130 -15.06 13.50 18.32
CA ASN A 130 -16.24 13.85 17.53
C ASN A 130 -16.26 13.18 16.15
N ALA A 131 -15.33 12.26 15.87
CA ALA A 131 -15.16 11.61 14.57
C ALA A 131 -16.39 10.77 14.14
N GLY A 132 -17.25 10.37 15.08
CA GLY A 132 -18.43 9.55 14.79
C GLY A 132 -18.05 8.10 14.44
N THR A 133 -18.79 7.51 13.50
CA THR A 133 -18.53 6.15 13.00
C THR A 133 -17.79 6.24 11.67
N LEU A 134 -16.51 5.88 11.66
CA LEU A 134 -15.65 6.07 10.49
C LEU A 134 -15.70 4.88 9.52
N GLY A 135 -15.79 5.15 8.22
CA GLY A 135 -15.38 4.23 7.16
C GLY A 135 -13.88 4.17 6.98
N LEU A 136 -13.21 5.30 7.24
CA LEU A 136 -11.78 5.43 7.10
C LEU A 136 -11.18 6.35 8.16
N LEU A 137 -10.06 5.94 8.74
CA LEU A 137 -9.18 6.79 9.53
C LEU A 137 -7.80 6.77 8.89
N TYR A 138 -7.30 7.94 8.48
CA TYR A 138 -5.90 8.18 8.19
C TYR A 138 -5.35 9.10 9.28
N ALA A 139 -4.28 8.70 9.95
CA ALA A 139 -3.61 9.55 10.93
C ALA A 139 -2.12 9.63 10.63
N ASP A 140 -1.59 10.84 10.55
CA ASP A 140 -0.20 11.17 10.26
C ASP A 140 0.39 11.92 11.44
N SER A 141 1.33 11.30 12.15
CA SER A 141 1.79 11.82 13.43
C SER A 141 3.08 11.14 13.92
N HIS A 142 3.58 11.60 15.05
CA HIS A 142 4.50 10.84 15.86
C HIS A 142 3.78 9.69 16.59
N GLY A 143 4.53 8.61 16.77
CA GLY A 143 4.11 7.43 17.48
C GLY A 143 5.21 6.90 18.36
N ALA A 144 4.84 6.37 19.52
CA ALA A 144 5.77 5.68 20.41
C ALA A 144 5.05 4.51 21.06
N GLU A 145 5.71 3.36 21.10
CA GLU A 145 5.24 2.17 21.78
C GLU A 145 5.99 2.02 23.10
N LEU A 146 5.28 1.73 24.18
CA LEU A 146 5.80 1.18 25.41
C LEU A 146 5.76 -0.34 25.32
N ALA A 147 6.79 -0.94 24.73
CA ALA A 147 6.96 -2.39 24.77
C ALA A 147 7.85 -2.74 25.96
N LEU A 148 7.26 -3.22 27.05
CA LEU A 148 8.01 -3.80 28.17
C LEU A 148 8.52 -5.20 27.80
N THR A 149 9.38 -5.29 26.78
CA THR A 149 10.24 -6.46 26.62
C THR A 149 11.55 -6.13 27.34
N PRO A 150 11.91 -6.85 28.43
CA PRO A 150 13.19 -6.66 29.07
C PRO A 150 14.29 -6.85 28.01
N ARG A 151 15.02 -5.78 27.64
CA ARG A 151 16.24 -5.92 26.85
C ARG A 151 17.15 -6.87 27.64
N ARG A 152 17.46 -8.03 27.08
CA ARG A 152 18.27 -9.05 27.75
C ARG A 152 19.68 -8.48 27.95
N GLY A 153 19.96 -7.94 29.13
CA GLY A 153 21.23 -7.28 29.47
C GLY A 153 21.19 -5.77 29.71
N SER A 154 20.02 -5.11 29.65
CA SER A 154 19.91 -3.71 30.11
C SER A 154 20.07 -3.68 31.64
N ARG A 155 21.23 -3.20 32.08
CA ARG A 155 21.50 -2.91 33.49
C ARG A 155 20.73 -1.64 33.88
N GLY A 156 19.73 -1.80 34.74
CA GLY A 156 19.31 -0.72 35.64
C GLY A 156 18.22 0.21 35.11
N LEU A 157 16.97 -0.25 35.22
CA LEU A 157 15.84 0.57 35.66
C LEU A 157 14.75 -0.41 36.10
N VAL A 158 14.64 -0.60 37.41
CA VAL A 158 13.57 -1.41 38.00
C VAL A 158 12.42 -0.44 38.21
N LEU A 159 11.44 -0.48 37.31
CA LEU A 159 10.17 0.21 37.48
C LEU A 159 9.60 -0.14 38.86
N ARG A 160 9.34 0.85 39.73
CA ARG A 160 8.64 0.59 41.01
C ARG A 160 7.20 0.13 40.76
N ARG A 161 6.68 0.46 39.57
CA ARG A 161 5.40 0.01 39.02
C ARG A 161 5.55 -0.13 37.51
N GLU A 162 5.33 -1.34 36.98
CA GLU A 162 5.33 -1.54 35.53
C GLU A 162 4.07 -0.92 34.92
N PRO A 163 4.20 0.11 34.06
CA PRO A 163 3.05 0.58 33.30
C PRO A 163 2.57 -0.54 32.35
N PRO A 164 1.25 -0.67 32.12
CA PRO A 164 0.79 -1.55 31.06
C PRO A 164 1.44 -1.13 29.73
N PRO A 165 1.89 -2.07 28.88
CA PRO A 165 2.30 -1.74 27.53
C PRO A 165 1.26 -0.87 26.84
N GLU A 166 1.67 0.14 26.10
CA GLU A 166 0.74 1.12 25.53
C GLU A 166 1.36 1.74 24.28
N TYR A 167 0.53 2.34 23.43
CA TYR A 167 1.00 3.16 22.32
C TYR A 167 0.40 4.55 22.44
N GLY A 168 1.22 5.58 22.24
CA GLY A 168 0.76 6.96 22.15
C GLY A 168 0.80 7.42 20.69
N LEU A 169 -0.33 7.85 20.16
CA LEU A 169 -0.41 8.57 18.89
C LEU A 169 -0.57 10.06 19.15
N TRP A 170 0.44 10.86 18.81
CA TRP A 170 0.47 12.29 19.10
C TRP A 170 -0.69 13.02 18.36
N THR A 171 -1.41 13.91 19.05
CA THR A 171 -2.44 14.82 18.52
C THR A 171 -1.92 16.26 18.30
N SER A 172 -2.56 17.06 17.46
CA SER A 172 -2.23 18.50 17.35
C SER A 172 -2.61 19.34 18.58
N THR A 173 -3.21 18.74 19.62
CA THR A 173 -3.61 19.47 20.84
C THR A 173 -2.44 19.60 21.80
N GLU A 174 -1.88 20.81 21.89
CA GLU A 174 -0.84 21.18 22.84
C GLU A 174 -1.28 20.93 24.30
N VAL A 175 -0.33 20.71 25.19
CA VAL A 175 -0.58 20.62 26.64
C VAL A 175 -0.52 22.00 27.28
N THR A 176 -1.69 22.58 27.57
CA THR A 176 -1.80 23.76 28.45
C THR A 176 -2.45 23.41 29.78
N ARG A 177 -2.29 24.30 30.78
CA ARG A 177 -2.99 24.16 32.07
C ARG A 177 -4.51 24.11 31.92
N ALA A 178 -5.08 24.85 30.96
CA ALA A 178 -6.52 24.85 30.72
C ALA A 178 -6.99 23.50 30.13
N GLN A 179 -6.26 22.97 29.14
CA GLN A 179 -6.55 21.65 28.57
C GLN A 179 -6.30 20.52 29.57
N ASP A 180 -5.30 20.62 30.45
CA ASP A 180 -5.04 19.60 31.48
C ASP A 180 -6.23 19.44 32.43
N LEU A 181 -6.90 20.54 32.76
CA LEU A 181 -8.15 20.52 33.53
C LEU A 181 -9.31 19.95 32.72
N LEU A 182 -9.41 20.29 31.43
CA LEU A 182 -10.44 19.78 30.52
C LEU A 182 -10.34 18.26 30.34
N TYR A 183 -9.12 17.75 30.17
CA TYR A 183 -8.83 16.36 29.85
C TYR A 183 -8.42 15.51 31.05
N ARG A 184 -8.58 16.06 32.26
CA ARG A 184 -8.16 15.40 33.51
C ARG A 184 -8.73 13.98 33.65
N GLU A 185 -9.99 13.77 33.27
CA GLU A 185 -10.58 12.43 33.33
C GLU A 185 -9.92 11.46 32.35
N ASP A 186 -9.66 11.89 31.12
CA ASP A 186 -9.05 11.05 30.09
C ASP A 186 -7.59 10.71 30.43
N LEU A 187 -6.85 11.67 30.99
CA LEU A 187 -5.51 11.45 31.54
C LEU A 187 -5.53 10.44 32.69
N ASN A 188 -6.44 10.60 33.67
CA ASN A 188 -6.55 9.70 34.82
C ASN A 188 -6.97 8.28 34.43
N ARG A 189 -7.67 8.11 33.30
CA ARG A 189 -8.09 6.81 32.77
C ARG A 189 -7.09 6.23 31.75
N GLY A 190 -5.96 6.88 31.52
CA GLY A 190 -4.95 6.44 30.55
C GLY A 190 -5.46 6.44 29.10
N ARG A 191 -6.50 7.22 28.79
CA ARG A 191 -6.96 7.46 27.41
C ARG A 191 -6.05 8.48 26.72
N LEU A 192 -5.62 9.49 27.47
CA LEU A 192 -4.61 10.42 27.01
C LEU A 192 -3.33 10.26 27.82
N VAL A 193 -2.20 10.53 27.17
CA VAL A 193 -0.89 10.65 27.80
C VAL A 193 -0.26 11.97 27.38
N TYR A 194 0.68 12.47 28.18
CA TYR A 194 1.55 13.55 27.73
C TYR A 194 2.58 12.98 26.76
N TYR A 195 2.76 13.63 25.63
CA TYR A 195 3.66 13.22 24.57
C TYR A 195 4.56 14.39 24.22
N GLU A 196 5.87 14.21 24.42
CA GLU A 196 6.89 15.19 24.04
C GLU A 196 7.74 14.61 22.91
N ALA A 197 7.92 15.37 21.83
CA ALA A 197 8.96 15.08 20.86
C ALA A 197 9.40 16.35 20.12
N GLU A 198 10.43 16.19 19.30
CA GLU A 198 11.01 17.26 18.50
C GLU A 198 10.14 17.55 17.27
N THR A 199 9.69 18.79 17.18
CA THR A 199 8.97 19.31 16.03
C THR A 199 9.90 20.22 15.22
N ASN A 200 9.85 20.08 13.90
CA ASN A 200 10.56 20.97 13.00
C ASN A 200 9.94 22.37 12.98
N GLN A 201 10.77 23.39 13.11
CA GLN A 201 10.39 24.79 13.09
C GLN A 201 10.55 25.38 11.68
N PRO A 202 9.81 26.45 11.32
CA PRO A 202 9.87 27.04 9.97
C PRO A 202 11.27 27.49 9.51
N ASP A 203 12.22 27.68 10.42
CA ASP A 203 13.60 28.07 10.13
C ASP A 203 14.56 26.88 9.90
N GLY A 204 14.05 25.65 9.94
CA GLY A 204 14.85 24.43 9.79
C GLY A 204 15.38 23.86 11.11
N SER A 205 15.22 24.58 12.23
CA SER A 205 15.59 24.05 13.55
C SER A 205 14.56 23.05 14.07
N THR A 206 14.90 22.33 15.13
CA THR A 206 13.94 21.51 15.88
C THR A 206 13.71 22.11 17.26
N SER A 207 12.52 21.94 17.81
CA SER A 207 12.26 22.23 19.22
C SER A 207 11.33 21.19 19.83
N PRO A 208 11.52 20.83 21.11
CA PRO A 208 10.61 19.93 21.78
C PRO A 208 9.26 20.63 22.02
N GLU A 209 8.18 19.94 21.68
CA GLU A 209 6.81 20.36 21.96
C GLU A 209 6.09 19.27 22.76
N THR A 210 5.19 19.67 23.67
CA THR A 210 4.40 18.72 24.45
C THR A 210 2.92 18.82 24.08
N HIS A 211 2.37 17.70 23.64
CA HIS A 211 0.98 17.55 23.24
C HIS A 211 0.34 16.36 23.95
N TYR A 212 -0.97 16.21 23.78
CA TYR A 212 -1.63 14.97 24.16
C TYR A 212 -1.44 13.92 23.07
N ALA A 213 -1.35 12.67 23.49
CA ALA A 213 -1.47 11.52 22.59
C ALA A 213 -2.63 10.62 22.98
N ILE A 214 -3.33 10.08 21.98
CA ILE A 214 -4.40 9.10 22.19
C ILE A 214 -3.82 7.69 22.33
N THR A 215 -4.44 6.88 23.18
CA THR A 215 -4.04 5.49 23.45
C THR A 215 -5.05 4.48 22.92
N GLY A 216 -4.74 3.18 23.03
CA GLY A 216 -5.74 2.14 22.75
C GLY A 216 -6.96 2.24 23.67
N SER A 217 -6.83 2.81 24.87
CA SER A 217 -7.97 3.06 25.77
C SER A 217 -8.86 4.21 25.30
N PHE A 218 -8.28 5.21 24.63
CA PHE A 218 -9.05 6.27 23.98
C PHE A 218 -9.87 5.73 22.82
N VAL A 219 -9.22 4.95 21.93
CA VAL A 219 -9.88 4.32 20.78
C VAL A 219 -11.11 3.55 21.25
N ARG A 220 -10.97 2.69 22.26
CA ARG A 220 -12.08 1.91 22.82
C ARG A 220 -13.22 2.72 23.43
N HIS A 221 -12.96 3.97 23.79
CA HIS A 221 -13.96 4.82 24.44
C HIS A 221 -14.68 5.75 23.48
N TYR A 222 -13.97 6.32 22.52
CA TYR A 222 -14.46 7.41 21.69
C TYR A 222 -14.60 7.06 20.21
N LEU A 223 -13.75 6.19 19.68
CA LEU A 223 -13.76 5.87 18.26
C LEU A 223 -14.65 4.67 17.99
N GLN A 224 -15.39 4.76 16.90
CA GLN A 224 -16.17 3.67 16.36
C GLN A 224 -15.89 3.57 14.87
N PHE A 225 -15.84 2.35 14.37
CA PHE A 225 -15.61 2.09 12.97
C PHE A 225 -16.80 1.35 12.38
N SER A 226 -17.19 1.74 11.17
CA SER A 226 -18.22 1.03 10.41
C SER A 226 -17.70 -0.35 10.01
N GLN A 227 -18.61 -1.24 9.61
CA GLN A 227 -18.22 -2.50 9.02
C GLN A 227 -17.33 -2.26 7.78
N ASP A 228 -16.33 -3.11 7.58
CA ASP A 228 -15.46 -3.08 6.40
C ASP A 228 -14.68 -1.76 6.29
N SER A 229 -14.34 -1.17 7.43
CA SER A 229 -13.59 0.09 7.51
C SER A 229 -12.08 -0.12 7.55
N PHE A 230 -11.35 0.95 7.24
CA PHE A 230 -9.89 0.95 7.15
C PHE A 230 -9.24 1.99 8.06
N VAL A 231 -8.25 1.55 8.83
CA VAL A 231 -7.41 2.42 9.66
C VAL A 231 -5.97 2.39 9.13
N PHE A 232 -5.44 3.54 8.76
CA PHE A 232 -4.04 3.72 8.37
C PHE A 232 -3.38 4.70 9.34
N ILE A 233 -2.42 4.22 10.13
CA ILE A 233 -1.65 5.06 11.04
C ILE A 233 -0.24 5.24 10.48
N ASN A 234 0.02 6.41 9.92
CA ASN A 234 1.32 6.84 9.42
C ASN A 234 2.16 7.45 10.56
N ALA A 235 2.65 6.59 11.45
CA ALA A 235 3.48 7.01 12.58
C ALA A 235 4.51 5.94 12.95
N CYS A 236 5.60 6.35 13.60
CA CYS A 236 6.61 5.43 14.12
C CYS A 236 5.98 4.36 15.04
N SER A 237 6.40 3.11 14.87
CA SER A 237 5.96 1.96 15.68
C SER A 237 4.43 1.80 15.76
N SER A 238 3.70 2.32 14.77
CA SER A 238 2.23 2.31 14.74
C SER A 238 1.62 0.94 14.54
N ASN A 239 2.38 -0.08 14.15
CA ASN A 239 1.92 -1.47 14.21
C ASN A 239 1.92 -2.04 15.65
N SER A 240 1.72 -1.20 16.67
CA SER A 240 1.59 -1.64 18.05
C SER A 240 0.38 -2.56 18.23
N ASP A 241 0.63 -3.71 18.84
CA ASP A 241 -0.36 -4.75 19.08
C ASP A 241 -1.60 -4.26 19.82
N ARG A 242 -1.44 -3.38 20.82
CA ARG A 242 -2.55 -2.94 21.67
C ARG A 242 -3.42 -1.88 21.02
N PHE A 243 -2.81 -0.96 20.29
CA PHE A 243 -3.52 0.07 19.55
C PHE A 243 -4.26 -0.52 18.37
N ARG A 244 -3.56 -1.34 17.57
CA ARG A 244 -4.15 -2.11 16.47
C ARG A 244 -5.36 -2.92 16.92
N ARG A 245 -5.21 -3.72 17.99
CA ARG A 245 -6.35 -4.48 18.55
C ARG A 245 -7.46 -3.56 19.03
N ALA A 246 -7.16 -2.40 19.63
CA ALA A 246 -8.19 -1.45 20.04
C ALA A 246 -9.04 -0.98 18.84
N CYS A 247 -8.41 -0.70 17.69
CA CYS A 247 -9.13 -0.34 16.47
C CYS A 247 -10.00 -1.49 15.96
N LEU A 248 -9.43 -2.70 15.86
CA LEU A 248 -10.14 -3.90 15.40
C LEU A 248 -11.31 -4.25 16.34
N ASP A 249 -11.12 -4.16 17.66
CA ASP A 249 -12.15 -4.38 18.68
C ASP A 249 -13.29 -3.34 18.58
N GLN A 250 -13.03 -2.16 18.01
CA GLN A 250 -14.03 -1.10 17.76
C GLN A 250 -14.66 -1.18 16.36
N GLY A 251 -14.45 -2.29 15.65
CA GLY A 251 -15.11 -2.58 14.37
C GLY A 251 -14.27 -2.31 13.13
N ALA A 252 -13.01 -1.87 13.27
CA ALA A 252 -12.14 -1.75 12.12
C ALA A 252 -11.91 -3.12 11.48
N SER A 253 -12.05 -3.20 10.15
CA SER A 253 -11.84 -4.45 9.43
C SER A 253 -10.40 -4.60 8.93
N ALA A 254 -9.71 -3.48 8.69
CA ALA A 254 -8.30 -3.46 8.36
C ALA A 254 -7.56 -2.36 9.13
N TYR A 255 -6.31 -2.67 9.47
CA TYR A 255 -5.37 -1.77 10.11
C TYR A 255 -4.02 -1.84 9.40
N ALA A 256 -3.45 -0.67 9.09
CA ALA A 256 -2.11 -0.52 8.55
C ALA A 256 -1.25 0.35 9.49
N GLY A 257 -0.01 -0.07 9.71
CA GLY A 257 0.97 0.70 10.48
C GLY A 257 2.39 0.19 10.30
N TRP A 258 3.35 0.98 10.76
CA TRP A 258 4.78 0.72 10.69
C TRP A 258 5.27 -0.07 11.89
N THR A 259 6.06 -1.11 11.63
CA THR A 259 6.61 -1.99 12.68
C THR A 259 7.65 -1.33 13.58
N LEU A 260 8.30 -0.28 13.11
CA LEU A 260 9.34 0.48 13.82
C LEU A 260 9.22 1.97 13.41
N GLU A 261 10.18 2.77 13.83
CA GLU A 261 10.40 4.11 13.29
C GLU A 261 10.68 4.08 11.79
N VAL A 262 10.09 5.01 11.06
CA VAL A 262 10.15 5.08 9.60
C VAL A 262 10.60 6.48 9.21
N ASP A 263 11.38 6.58 8.15
CA ASP A 263 11.69 7.84 7.48
C ASP A 263 10.42 8.57 7.01
N ASP A 264 10.34 9.87 7.30
CA ASP A 264 9.13 10.67 7.02
C ASP A 264 8.80 10.70 5.52
N ASP A 265 9.80 10.88 4.65
CA ASP A 265 9.60 10.96 3.20
C ASP A 265 9.09 9.62 2.64
N LEU A 266 9.66 8.51 3.11
CA LEU A 266 9.19 7.17 2.73
C LEU A 266 7.76 6.93 3.19
N ALA A 267 7.44 7.29 4.45
CA ALA A 267 6.12 7.11 5.03
C ALA A 267 5.06 7.91 4.24
N TYR A 268 5.38 9.15 3.89
CA TYR A 268 4.50 10.00 3.07
C TYR A 268 4.32 9.47 1.65
N HIS A 269 5.40 9.05 0.98
CA HIS A 269 5.29 8.45 -0.36
C HIS A 269 4.48 7.16 -0.34
N ALA A 270 4.64 6.31 0.67
CA ALA A 270 3.85 5.10 0.80
C ALA A 270 2.34 5.41 0.90
N ALA A 271 1.95 6.39 1.72
CA ALA A 271 0.56 6.83 1.82
C ALA A 271 0.07 7.52 0.52
N ALA A 272 0.87 8.41 -0.07
CA ALA A 272 0.55 9.12 -1.29
C ALA A 272 0.35 8.21 -2.50
N GLU A 273 1.00 7.03 -2.52
CA GLU A 273 0.80 6.03 -3.57
C GLU A 273 -0.33 5.05 -3.23
N LEU A 274 -0.45 4.60 -1.98
CA LEU A 274 -1.44 3.59 -1.58
C LEU A 274 -2.87 4.03 -1.90
N PHE A 275 -3.25 5.23 -1.47
CA PHE A 275 -4.64 5.68 -1.55
C PHE A 275 -5.10 5.90 -3.00
N PRO A 276 -4.33 6.55 -3.89
CA PRO A 276 -4.65 6.59 -5.31
C PRO A 276 -4.68 5.22 -5.98
N LEU A 277 -3.77 4.29 -5.63
CA LEU A 277 -3.81 2.92 -6.17
C LEU A 277 -5.12 2.21 -5.80
N MET A 278 -5.55 2.32 -4.54
CA MET A 278 -6.76 1.67 -4.07
C MET A 278 -8.04 2.36 -4.58
N ALA A 279 -8.07 3.70 -4.60
CA ALA A 279 -9.23 4.45 -5.06
C ALA A 279 -9.38 4.42 -6.58
N GLY A 280 -8.27 4.48 -7.32
CA GLY A 280 -8.23 4.78 -8.75
C GLY A 280 -8.50 6.25 -9.05
N ASP A 281 -8.01 6.74 -10.18
CA ASP A 281 -8.08 8.16 -10.58
C ASP A 281 -9.32 8.50 -11.45
N GLY A 282 -10.24 7.54 -11.60
CA GLY A 282 -11.43 7.66 -12.45
C GLY A 282 -11.20 7.21 -13.89
N SER A 283 -9.97 7.29 -14.40
CA SER A 283 -9.56 6.73 -15.70
C SER A 283 -9.04 5.30 -15.58
N SER A 284 -8.40 4.98 -14.45
CA SER A 284 -7.97 3.66 -14.07
C SER A 284 -8.87 3.11 -12.96
N PRO A 285 -9.26 1.83 -13.02
CA PRO A 285 -9.94 1.19 -11.91
C PRO A 285 -9.04 1.23 -10.67
N GLY A 286 -9.66 1.35 -9.50
CA GLY A 286 -8.95 1.13 -8.23
C GLY A 286 -8.44 -0.31 -8.14
N ARG A 287 -7.58 -0.56 -7.15
CA ARG A 287 -7.07 -1.89 -6.81
C ARG A 287 -7.61 -2.32 -5.46
N ASP A 288 -7.71 -3.63 -5.25
CA ASP A 288 -7.90 -4.10 -3.88
C ASP A 288 -6.62 -3.90 -3.06
N LEU A 289 -6.75 -4.01 -1.74
CA LEU A 289 -5.67 -3.78 -0.81
C LEU A 289 -4.45 -4.68 -1.08
N ALA A 290 -4.66 -5.94 -1.46
CA ALA A 290 -3.57 -6.87 -1.68
C ALA A 290 -2.78 -6.49 -2.94
N ASP A 291 -3.46 -6.14 -4.02
CA ASP A 291 -2.85 -5.69 -5.28
C ASP A 291 -2.13 -4.34 -5.11
N ALA A 292 -2.71 -3.41 -4.36
CA ALA A 292 -2.08 -2.13 -4.05
C ALA A 292 -0.81 -2.31 -3.21
N MET A 293 -0.82 -3.24 -2.25
CA MET A 293 0.36 -3.55 -1.44
C MET A 293 1.46 -4.28 -2.20
N ALA A 294 1.09 -5.19 -3.10
CA ALA A 294 2.06 -5.82 -3.99
C ALA A 294 2.80 -4.77 -4.84
N GLU A 295 2.08 -3.75 -5.31
CA GLU A 295 2.66 -2.62 -6.04
C GLU A 295 3.60 -1.79 -5.17
N LEU A 296 3.21 -1.39 -3.96
CA LEU A 296 4.11 -0.67 -3.04
C LEU A 296 5.40 -1.45 -2.75
N GLN A 297 5.29 -2.77 -2.60
CA GLN A 297 6.45 -3.63 -2.38
C GLN A 297 7.37 -3.67 -3.62
N VAL A 298 6.82 -3.68 -4.83
CA VAL A 298 7.61 -3.58 -6.08
C VAL A 298 8.35 -2.24 -6.14
N GLN A 299 7.71 -1.17 -5.68
CA GLN A 299 8.30 0.17 -5.62
C GLN A 299 9.27 0.36 -4.45
N GLY A 300 9.31 -0.57 -3.50
CA GLY A 300 10.12 -0.47 -2.28
C GLY A 300 9.58 0.55 -1.26
N LEU A 301 8.31 0.91 -1.36
CA LEU A 301 7.63 1.85 -0.46
C LEU A 301 7.06 1.17 0.80
N ASP A 302 7.16 -0.16 0.91
CA ASP A 302 6.68 -0.92 2.07
C ASP A 302 7.75 -1.13 3.16
N SER A 303 9.00 -0.75 2.91
CA SER A 303 10.14 -1.09 3.74
C SER A 303 11.17 0.04 3.83
N ASP A 304 11.48 0.50 5.03
CA ASP A 304 12.58 1.41 5.29
C ASP A 304 13.88 0.62 5.44
N VAL A 305 14.85 0.89 4.56
CA VAL A 305 16.15 0.21 4.57
C VAL A 305 17.05 0.64 5.73
N ASN A 306 16.82 1.83 6.28
CA ASN A 306 17.65 2.38 7.35
C ASN A 306 17.22 1.84 8.71
N SER A 307 15.92 1.83 8.99
CA SER A 307 15.38 1.32 10.27
C SER A 307 15.03 -0.17 10.24
N GLY A 308 14.88 -0.75 9.04
CA GLY A 308 14.23 -2.04 8.90
C GLY A 308 12.72 -2.00 9.18
N ALA A 309 12.11 -0.82 9.34
CA ALA A 309 10.67 -0.69 9.47
C ALA A 309 9.97 -1.22 8.22
N ARG A 310 8.80 -1.79 8.45
CA ARG A 310 7.92 -2.33 7.42
C ARG A 310 6.51 -1.84 7.66
N LEU A 311 5.83 -1.46 6.59
CA LEU A 311 4.40 -1.23 6.58
C LEU A 311 3.69 -2.58 6.60
N VAL A 312 2.91 -2.83 7.64
CA VAL A 312 2.23 -4.11 7.86
C VAL A 312 0.73 -3.88 7.97
N PHE A 313 -0.02 -4.85 7.44
CA PHE A 313 -1.47 -4.86 7.44
C PHE A 313 -1.97 -6.00 8.31
N THR A 314 -2.95 -5.70 9.13
CA THR A 314 -3.72 -6.71 9.87
C THR A 314 -5.18 -6.53 9.50
N THR A 315 -5.80 -7.61 9.02
CA THR A 315 -7.22 -7.64 8.70
C THR A 315 -7.95 -8.52 9.71
N ALA A 316 -9.17 -8.12 10.06
CA ALA A 316 -10.13 -9.05 10.63
C ALA A 316 -10.51 -10.08 9.55
N PRO A 317 -10.79 -11.35 9.91
CA PRO A 317 -11.19 -12.35 8.94
C PRO A 317 -12.38 -11.90 8.07
N ASP A 318 -12.31 -12.18 6.77
CA ASP A 318 -13.28 -12.03 5.68
C ASP A 318 -13.92 -10.63 5.42
N THR A 319 -13.30 -9.53 5.86
CA THR A 319 -14.05 -8.25 5.96
C THR A 319 -13.56 -7.05 5.15
N PHE A 320 -12.31 -6.91 4.70
CA PHE A 320 -11.93 -5.68 3.96
C PHE A 320 -11.01 -5.95 2.78
N GLY A 321 -11.30 -5.26 1.67
CA GLY A 321 -10.44 -5.29 0.49
C GLY A 321 -10.49 -4.02 -0.37
N LEU A 322 -11.51 -3.16 -0.27
CA LEU A 322 -11.72 -2.05 -1.20
C LEU A 322 -11.92 -0.71 -0.47
N LEU A 323 -11.40 0.40 -1.01
CA LEU A 323 -11.84 1.73 -0.58
C LEU A 323 -13.18 2.15 -1.18
N ALA A 324 -13.53 1.61 -2.33
CA ALA A 324 -14.75 1.91 -3.09
C ALA A 324 -15.03 0.72 -4.03
N PRO A 325 -16.27 0.52 -4.53
CA PRO A 325 -16.50 -0.51 -5.53
C PRO A 325 -15.61 -0.29 -6.76
N ILE A 326 -15.09 -1.35 -7.36
CA ILE A 326 -14.24 -1.30 -8.56
C ILE A 326 -15.05 -1.83 -9.74
N LEU A 327 -15.11 -1.06 -10.83
CA LEU A 327 -15.71 -1.50 -12.08
C LEU A 327 -14.60 -1.76 -13.10
N GLU A 328 -14.38 -3.03 -13.43
CA GLU A 328 -13.29 -3.47 -14.30
C GLU A 328 -13.72 -3.49 -15.77
N SER A 329 -14.96 -3.88 -16.05
CA SER A 329 -15.51 -3.85 -17.41
C SER A 329 -17.03 -3.69 -17.42
N ALA A 330 -17.54 -3.15 -18.52
CA ALA A 330 -18.96 -3.04 -18.82
C ALA A 330 -19.18 -3.40 -20.29
N ALA A 331 -20.10 -4.33 -20.57
CA ALA A 331 -20.34 -4.82 -21.93
C ALA A 331 -21.82 -5.09 -22.18
N ARG A 332 -22.27 -4.95 -23.43
CA ARG A 332 -23.61 -5.36 -23.86
C ARG A 332 -23.53 -6.75 -24.50
N PRO A 333 -23.94 -7.83 -23.82
CA PRO A 333 -23.99 -9.14 -24.45
C PRO A 333 -25.11 -9.17 -25.50
N GLY A 334 -24.77 -8.84 -26.76
CA GLY A 334 -25.67 -8.86 -27.90
C GLY A 334 -26.28 -7.49 -28.28
N SER A 335 -27.36 -7.51 -29.06
CA SER A 335 -28.00 -6.30 -29.61
C SER A 335 -29.08 -5.68 -28.69
N GLY A 336 -29.07 -6.02 -27.40
CA GLY A 336 -30.10 -5.61 -26.45
C GLY A 336 -29.70 -4.42 -25.57
N ASP A 337 -30.63 -3.99 -24.74
CA ASP A 337 -30.40 -2.94 -23.73
C ASP A 337 -29.67 -3.48 -22.49
N ARG A 338 -29.54 -4.80 -22.36
CA ARG A 338 -28.85 -5.44 -21.24
C ARG A 338 -27.36 -5.13 -21.26
N VAL A 339 -26.86 -4.70 -20.11
CA VAL A 339 -25.45 -4.47 -19.81
C VAL A 339 -25.02 -5.43 -18.70
N GLU A 340 -23.87 -6.07 -18.92
CA GLU A 340 -23.15 -6.88 -17.95
C GLU A 340 -21.98 -6.04 -17.40
N LEU A 341 -21.89 -5.95 -16.07
CA LEU A 341 -20.87 -5.22 -15.33
C LEU A 341 -20.02 -6.22 -14.55
N ARG A 342 -18.70 -6.20 -14.74
CA ARG A 342 -17.76 -7.05 -13.98
C ARG A 342 -16.83 -6.19 -13.15
N GLY A 343 -16.56 -6.62 -11.93
CA GLY A 343 -15.68 -5.91 -11.03
C GLY A 343 -15.65 -6.50 -9.63
N LYS A 344 -15.47 -5.62 -8.64
CA LYS A 344 -15.41 -5.95 -7.21
C LYS A 344 -16.33 -4.98 -6.48
N PHE A 345 -17.51 -5.43 -6.07
CA PHE A 345 -18.58 -4.55 -5.58
C PHE A 345 -18.92 -4.73 -4.09
N GLY A 346 -18.35 -5.74 -3.43
CA GLY A 346 -18.73 -6.10 -2.06
C GLY A 346 -20.06 -6.82 -1.97
N SER A 347 -20.35 -7.32 -0.77
CA SER A 347 -21.57 -8.11 -0.51
C SER A 347 -22.79 -7.26 -0.17
N THR A 348 -22.58 -6.01 0.22
CA THR A 348 -23.66 -5.05 0.47
C THR A 348 -24.24 -4.54 -0.84
N ALA A 349 -25.54 -4.70 -1.03
CA ALA A 349 -26.22 -4.24 -2.23
C ALA A 349 -26.17 -2.70 -2.36
N GLY A 350 -25.71 -2.24 -3.52
CA GLY A 350 -25.66 -0.84 -3.90
C GLY A 350 -26.64 -0.50 -5.02
N ARG A 351 -26.29 0.51 -5.81
CA ARG A 351 -27.04 0.97 -6.98
C ARG A 351 -26.16 1.06 -8.21
N ILE A 352 -26.77 0.86 -9.37
CA ILE A 352 -26.12 1.00 -10.68
C ILE A 352 -26.57 2.34 -11.28
N LEU A 353 -25.60 3.13 -11.74
CA LEU A 353 -25.83 4.45 -12.33
C LEU A 353 -25.48 4.41 -13.81
N VAL A 354 -26.42 4.73 -14.69
CA VAL A 354 -26.22 4.87 -16.13
C VAL A 354 -26.42 6.33 -16.50
N ASP A 355 -25.39 6.98 -17.05
CA ASP A 355 -25.37 8.43 -17.30
C ASP A 355 -25.75 9.27 -16.06
N GLY A 356 -25.43 8.77 -14.87
CA GLY A 356 -25.76 9.38 -13.57
C GLY A 356 -27.18 9.12 -13.07
N ALA A 357 -28.03 8.41 -13.82
CA ALA A 357 -29.37 8.00 -13.39
C ALA A 357 -29.35 6.57 -12.85
N GLU A 358 -30.04 6.33 -11.72
CA GLU A 358 -30.19 5.00 -11.16
C GLU A 358 -31.03 4.10 -12.07
N VAL A 359 -30.52 2.89 -12.35
CA VAL A 359 -31.23 1.86 -13.11
C VAL A 359 -31.46 0.63 -12.25
N PRO A 360 -32.57 -0.11 -12.46
CA PRO A 360 -32.85 -1.31 -11.70
C PRO A 360 -31.82 -2.42 -12.01
N LEU A 361 -31.35 -3.08 -10.95
CA LEU A 361 -30.58 -4.32 -11.04
C LEU A 361 -31.47 -5.44 -11.61
N ILE A 362 -30.93 -6.23 -12.54
CA ILE A 362 -31.52 -7.47 -13.01
C ILE A 362 -30.99 -8.61 -12.14
N GLY A 363 -31.90 -9.32 -11.47
CA GLY A 363 -31.54 -10.45 -10.60
C GLY A 363 -31.21 -10.03 -9.16
N SER A 364 -30.20 -10.66 -8.57
CA SER A 364 -29.72 -10.38 -7.22
C SER A 364 -28.33 -9.75 -7.25
N TRP A 365 -27.99 -9.01 -6.22
CA TRP A 365 -26.64 -8.45 -6.07
C TRP A 365 -25.62 -9.57 -5.98
N ASP A 366 -24.66 -9.57 -6.89
CA ASP A 366 -23.51 -10.46 -6.88
C ASP A 366 -22.24 -9.60 -6.74
N PRO A 367 -21.33 -9.92 -5.81
CA PRO A 367 -20.16 -9.10 -5.53
C PRO A 367 -19.18 -8.91 -6.70
N LEU A 368 -19.31 -9.68 -7.79
CA LEU A 368 -18.39 -9.67 -8.92
C LEU A 368 -19.07 -9.41 -10.27
N LEU A 369 -20.38 -9.66 -10.39
CA LEU A 369 -21.10 -9.60 -11.65
C LEU A 369 -22.49 -8.98 -11.49
N LEU A 370 -22.70 -7.78 -12.02
CA LEU A 370 -24.01 -7.13 -12.00
C LEU A 370 -24.59 -7.04 -13.41
N GLU A 371 -25.91 -6.94 -13.49
CA GLU A 371 -26.62 -6.77 -14.76
C GLU A 371 -27.70 -5.70 -14.62
N CYS A 372 -27.86 -4.87 -15.65
CA CYS A 372 -28.91 -3.87 -15.71
C CYS A 372 -29.36 -3.64 -17.15
N ASP A 373 -30.49 -2.96 -17.32
CA ASP A 373 -30.86 -2.40 -18.62
C ASP A 373 -30.35 -0.96 -18.73
N ALA A 374 -29.75 -0.62 -19.87
CA ALA A 374 -29.29 0.72 -20.21
C ALA A 374 -29.72 1.07 -21.64
N PRO A 375 -30.31 2.26 -21.89
CA PRO A 375 -30.62 2.71 -23.25
C PRO A 375 -29.42 2.60 -24.19
N GLN A 376 -29.63 2.23 -25.47
CA GLN A 376 -28.52 2.06 -26.44
C GLN A 376 -27.62 3.30 -26.61
N ASN A 377 -28.16 4.50 -26.35
CA ASN A 377 -27.44 5.76 -26.45
C ASN A 377 -26.73 6.19 -25.16
N SER A 378 -26.77 5.36 -24.11
CA SER A 378 -26.06 5.66 -22.87
C SER A 378 -24.55 5.68 -23.05
N GLN A 379 -23.91 6.62 -22.39
CA GLN A 379 -22.49 6.92 -22.57
C GLN A 379 -21.64 6.25 -21.49
N SER A 380 -22.13 6.20 -20.25
CA SER A 380 -21.35 5.69 -19.13
C SER A 380 -22.15 4.88 -18.13
N VAL A 381 -21.43 4.07 -17.37
CA VAL A 381 -21.96 3.33 -16.22
C VAL A 381 -21.00 3.44 -15.04
N ALA A 382 -21.56 3.40 -13.83
CA ALA A 382 -20.84 3.32 -12.57
C ALA A 382 -21.66 2.49 -11.56
N VAL A 383 -21.01 2.07 -10.49
CA VAL A 383 -21.63 1.37 -9.36
C VAL A 383 -21.37 2.17 -8.09
N GLU A 384 -22.36 2.32 -7.23
CA GLU A 384 -22.23 2.99 -5.94
C GLU A 384 -22.70 2.08 -4.81
N VAL A 385 -21.90 1.96 -3.75
CA VAL A 385 -22.16 1.12 -2.57
C VAL A 385 -21.91 1.97 -1.32
N ASN A 386 -22.88 2.08 -0.42
CA ASN A 386 -22.79 2.90 0.80
C ASN A 386 -22.44 4.38 0.57
N GLY A 387 -22.86 4.93 -0.58
CA GLY A 387 -22.48 6.30 -0.98
C GLY A 387 -21.10 6.41 -1.64
N LEU A 388 -20.36 5.30 -1.74
CA LEU A 388 -19.03 5.25 -2.35
C LEU A 388 -19.12 4.77 -3.79
N GLY A 389 -18.61 5.58 -4.72
CA GLY A 389 -18.70 5.37 -6.17
C GLY A 389 -17.48 4.68 -6.77
N SER A 390 -17.72 3.84 -7.78
CA SER A 390 -16.66 3.23 -8.59
C SER A 390 -16.05 4.23 -9.59
N ASN A 391 -15.01 3.81 -10.29
CA ASN A 391 -14.68 4.44 -11.58
C ASN A 391 -15.87 4.33 -12.55
N SER A 392 -15.97 5.28 -13.49
CA SER A 392 -16.98 5.24 -14.54
C SER A 392 -16.39 4.67 -15.81
N LEU A 393 -17.08 3.72 -16.44
CA LEU A 393 -16.67 3.15 -17.72
C LEU A 393 -17.61 3.58 -18.84
N PRO A 394 -17.07 3.81 -20.06
CA PRO A 394 -17.92 4.06 -21.20
C PRO A 394 -18.71 2.81 -21.59
N LEU A 395 -20.02 2.96 -21.79
CA LEU A 395 -20.86 1.93 -22.38
C LEU A 395 -20.69 1.98 -23.89
N SER A 396 -19.66 1.31 -24.41
CA SER A 396 -19.43 1.27 -25.85
C SER A 396 -20.58 0.51 -26.55
N GLY A 397 -21.49 1.26 -27.18
CA GLY A 397 -22.56 0.75 -28.06
C GLY A 397 -22.06 0.27 -29.43
N SER A 398 -20.77 0.38 -29.69
CA SER A 398 -20.10 -0.14 -30.87
C SER A 398 -18.64 -0.32 -30.51
N THR A 399 -18.07 -1.48 -30.84
CA THR A 399 -16.62 -1.74 -30.84
C THR A 399 -15.89 -0.48 -31.30
N PRO A 400 -14.85 -0.02 -30.57
CA PRO A 400 -14.13 1.18 -30.96
C PRO A 400 -13.70 1.03 -32.42
N LEU A 401 -14.18 1.94 -33.27
CA LEU A 401 -13.48 2.15 -34.52
C LEU A 401 -12.24 2.97 -34.17
N ASP A 402 -11.06 2.56 -34.64
CA ASP A 402 -9.89 3.42 -34.53
C ASP A 402 -10.13 4.74 -35.29
N PRO A 403 -9.28 5.77 -35.14
CA PRO A 403 -9.43 7.04 -35.86
C PRO A 403 -9.46 6.92 -37.40
N SER A 404 -9.14 5.74 -37.95
CA SER A 404 -9.21 5.42 -39.37
C SER A 404 -10.47 4.63 -39.78
N GLY A 405 -11.40 4.39 -38.86
CA GLY A 405 -12.66 3.69 -39.11
C GLY A 405 -12.55 2.16 -39.12
N ARG A 406 -11.52 1.59 -38.48
CA ARG A 406 -11.29 0.13 -38.42
C ARG A 406 -11.78 -0.48 -37.11
N TRP A 407 -12.35 -1.68 -37.17
CA TRP A 407 -12.84 -2.39 -35.98
C TRP A 407 -11.66 -2.72 -35.05
N VAL A 408 -11.75 -2.29 -33.80
CA VAL A 408 -10.80 -2.67 -32.75
C VAL A 408 -11.51 -3.66 -31.82
N GLY A 409 -11.10 -4.92 -31.90
CA GLY A 409 -11.56 -5.95 -30.99
C GLY A 409 -10.47 -6.30 -29.99
N THR A 410 -10.83 -6.45 -28.72
CA THR A 410 -9.94 -6.99 -27.69
C THR A 410 -10.33 -8.45 -27.46
N HIS A 411 -9.41 -9.37 -27.72
CA HIS A 411 -9.54 -10.77 -27.32
C HIS A 411 -8.37 -11.10 -26.41
N ASP A 412 -8.65 -11.56 -25.18
CA ASP A 412 -7.65 -11.88 -24.16
C ASP A 412 -6.62 -10.75 -23.91
N GLY A 413 -7.10 -9.51 -23.86
CA GLY A 413 -6.25 -8.33 -23.58
C GLY A 413 -5.39 -7.86 -24.76
N ILE A 414 -5.43 -8.54 -25.90
CA ILE A 414 -4.72 -8.12 -27.12
C ILE A 414 -5.64 -7.29 -28.01
N VAL A 415 -5.25 -6.04 -28.23
CA VAL A 415 -5.93 -5.11 -29.14
C VAL A 415 -5.64 -5.51 -30.59
N THR A 416 -6.64 -6.02 -31.29
CA THR A 416 -6.51 -6.41 -32.70
C THR A 416 -7.33 -5.47 -33.58
N THR A 417 -6.68 -4.85 -34.57
CA THR A 417 -7.36 -4.04 -35.60
C THR A 417 -7.77 -4.93 -36.77
N PHE A 418 -9.06 -4.96 -37.10
CA PHE A 418 -9.59 -5.65 -38.26
C PHE A 418 -9.84 -4.63 -39.39
N GLY A 419 -9.66 -5.06 -40.64
CA GLY A 419 -9.94 -4.23 -41.82
C GLY A 419 -11.39 -3.74 -41.90
N SER A 420 -11.69 -2.91 -42.90
CA SER A 420 -12.97 -2.18 -43.04
C SER A 420 -14.23 -3.03 -43.23
N ASN A 421 -14.14 -4.37 -43.19
CA ASN A 421 -15.27 -5.29 -43.34
C ASN A 421 -15.41 -6.15 -42.07
N PRO A 422 -16.64 -6.36 -41.56
CA PRO A 422 -16.86 -7.21 -40.38
C PRO A 422 -16.40 -8.65 -40.65
N PRO A 423 -15.73 -9.32 -39.69
CA PRO A 423 -15.26 -10.68 -39.89
C PRO A 423 -16.44 -11.66 -40.01
N SER A 424 -16.36 -12.57 -40.99
CA SER A 424 -17.16 -13.79 -41.02
C SER A 424 -16.62 -14.78 -39.96
N PRO A 425 -17.43 -15.67 -39.37
CA PRO A 425 -16.99 -16.57 -38.31
C PRO A 425 -15.81 -17.45 -38.76
N PRO A 426 -14.80 -17.70 -37.90
CA PRO A 426 -13.56 -18.34 -38.31
C PRO A 426 -13.71 -19.85 -38.54
N SER A 427 -13.07 -20.35 -39.61
CA SER A 427 -12.67 -21.74 -39.78
C SER A 427 -11.48 -22.07 -38.83
N PRO A 428 -11.29 -23.32 -38.37
CA PRO A 428 -10.43 -23.67 -37.21
C PRO A 428 -8.90 -23.55 -37.41
N ALA A 429 -8.41 -22.76 -38.37
CA ALA A 429 -6.98 -22.64 -38.64
C ALA A 429 -6.60 -21.19 -38.91
N GLY A 430 -6.42 -20.40 -37.85
CA GLY A 430 -5.91 -19.03 -37.93
C GLY A 430 -4.39 -18.98 -37.76
N ARG A 431 -3.69 -18.41 -38.75
CA ARG A 431 -2.26 -18.09 -38.74
C ARG A 431 -2.11 -16.62 -38.35
N VAL A 432 -1.36 -16.32 -37.29
CA VAL A 432 -1.01 -14.95 -36.90
C VAL A 432 0.18 -14.48 -37.75
N VAL A 433 0.06 -13.31 -38.38
CA VAL A 433 1.15 -12.62 -39.08
C VAL A 433 1.34 -11.27 -38.36
N LEU A 434 2.56 -11.02 -37.87
CA LEU A 434 2.96 -9.71 -37.36
C LEU A 434 3.85 -9.05 -38.41
N GLU A 435 3.50 -7.85 -38.85
CA GLU A 435 4.34 -7.02 -39.73
C GLU A 435 5.22 -6.09 -38.90
N ASP A 436 6.47 -5.98 -39.31
CA ASP A 436 7.54 -5.24 -38.65
C ASP A 436 7.55 -3.78 -39.14
N VAL A 437 7.55 -2.80 -38.22
CA VAL A 437 7.71 -1.38 -38.54
C VAL A 437 8.97 -0.87 -37.84
N ALA A 438 10.06 -0.74 -38.61
CA ALA A 438 11.26 -0.06 -38.17
C ALA A 438 11.56 1.13 -39.09
N THR A 439 11.51 2.34 -38.52
CA THR A 439 12.09 3.55 -39.13
C THR A 439 13.02 4.24 -38.13
N GLY A 440 14.30 4.35 -38.47
CA GLY A 440 15.27 5.20 -37.76
C GLY A 440 16.72 4.98 -38.22
N ALA A 441 17.36 6.02 -38.75
CA ALA A 441 18.76 5.99 -39.20
C ALA A 441 19.75 6.30 -38.03
N PRO A 442 20.97 5.74 -38.02
CA PRO A 442 21.92 5.90 -36.91
C PRO A 442 22.79 7.17 -37.03
N THR A 443 23.12 7.80 -35.89
CA THR A 443 24.19 8.81 -35.77
C THR A 443 25.44 8.25 -35.08
N ALA A 444 26.59 8.83 -35.40
CA ALA A 444 27.91 8.36 -35.00
C ALA A 444 28.39 9.01 -33.69
N SER A 445 28.45 8.23 -32.61
CA SER A 445 29.51 8.22 -31.57
C SER A 445 28.97 7.63 -30.26
N GLY A 446 29.64 6.61 -29.74
CA GLY A 446 29.31 5.98 -28.45
C GLY A 446 28.71 4.58 -28.59
N VAL A 447 29.27 3.62 -27.85
CA VAL A 447 28.72 2.26 -27.71
C VAL A 447 27.59 2.34 -26.67
N PRO A 448 26.32 2.09 -27.02
CA PRO A 448 25.28 1.93 -26.01
C PRO A 448 25.42 0.54 -25.37
N ILE A 449 25.39 0.48 -24.04
CA ILE A 449 25.06 -0.76 -23.33
C ILE A 449 23.55 -0.93 -23.48
N LEU A 450 23.13 -1.76 -24.44
CA LEU A 450 21.73 -2.15 -24.56
C LEU A 450 21.45 -3.23 -23.51
N SER A 451 20.72 -2.86 -22.45
CA SER A 451 19.97 -3.82 -21.66
C SER A 451 18.59 -3.95 -22.31
N GLY A 452 18.14 -5.18 -22.55
CA GLY A 452 16.83 -5.46 -23.12
C GLY A 452 16.17 -6.60 -22.35
N ASN A 453 14.89 -6.46 -22.05
CA ASN A 453 14.09 -7.49 -21.41
C ASN A 453 13.62 -8.50 -22.47
N MET A 454 13.74 -9.79 -22.17
CA MET A 454 13.16 -10.86 -22.98
C MET A 454 12.07 -11.55 -22.16
N TYR A 455 10.87 -11.64 -22.72
CA TYR A 455 9.73 -12.32 -22.12
C TYR A 455 9.48 -13.64 -22.85
N PHE A 456 9.19 -14.70 -22.09
CA PHE A 456 8.82 -15.99 -22.64
C PHE A 456 7.37 -16.33 -22.23
N LEU A 457 6.54 -16.66 -23.22
CA LEU A 457 5.22 -17.22 -22.99
C LEU A 457 5.33 -18.74 -23.09
N ILE A 458 5.03 -19.46 -22.00
CA ILE A 458 4.96 -20.92 -22.01
C ILE A 458 3.50 -21.32 -21.89
N VAL A 459 2.97 -21.92 -22.96
CA VAL A 459 1.60 -22.44 -23.00
C VAL A 459 1.68 -23.96 -22.92
N ASN A 460 1.01 -24.54 -21.92
CA ASN A 460 0.92 -26.00 -21.84
C ASN A 460 -0.21 -26.54 -22.75
N ALA A 461 -0.25 -27.86 -22.95
CA ALA A 461 -1.25 -28.51 -23.82
C ALA A 461 -2.72 -28.34 -23.37
N SER A 462 -2.98 -27.78 -22.18
CA SER A 462 -4.33 -27.47 -21.67
C SER A 462 -4.76 -26.02 -21.91
N GLY A 463 -3.94 -25.21 -22.58
CA GLY A 463 -4.26 -23.80 -22.86
C GLY A 463 -4.18 -22.88 -21.64
N ARG A 464 -3.66 -23.36 -20.50
CA ARG A 464 -3.36 -22.51 -19.35
C ARG A 464 -1.95 -21.94 -19.46
N GLU A 465 -1.85 -20.63 -19.29
CA GLU A 465 -0.60 -19.88 -19.36
C GLU A 465 0.23 -20.04 -18.09
N VAL A 466 1.55 -20.08 -18.26
CA VAL A 466 2.51 -19.85 -17.18
C VAL A 466 3.38 -18.67 -17.62
N ILE A 467 3.23 -17.54 -16.94
CA ILE A 467 4.06 -16.36 -17.15
C ILE A 467 5.40 -16.57 -16.43
N VAL A 468 6.51 -16.48 -17.16
CA VAL A 468 7.86 -16.47 -16.57
C VAL A 468 8.35 -15.03 -16.54
N GLU A 469 8.35 -14.41 -15.36
CA GLU A 469 8.54 -12.96 -15.25
C GLU A 469 9.97 -12.46 -15.42
N HIS A 470 11.02 -13.30 -15.40
CA HIS A 470 12.37 -12.73 -15.49
C HIS A 470 13.46 -13.72 -15.94
N VAL A 471 14.15 -13.42 -17.05
CA VAL A 471 15.39 -14.10 -17.46
C VAL A 471 16.52 -13.08 -17.54
N ARG A 472 17.46 -13.14 -16.59
CA ARG A 472 18.65 -12.29 -16.57
C ARG A 472 19.79 -13.00 -17.30
N LEU A 473 20.25 -12.46 -18.43
CA LEU A 473 21.45 -12.94 -19.12
C LEU A 473 22.70 -12.47 -18.35
N THR A 474 23.38 -13.36 -17.65
CA THR A 474 24.71 -13.09 -17.09
C THR A 474 25.80 -13.52 -18.06
N GLN A 475 26.47 -12.51 -18.64
CA GLN A 475 27.79 -12.53 -19.29
C GLN A 475 28.11 -13.66 -20.30
N GLY A 476 28.15 -13.28 -21.58
CA GLY A 476 28.97 -13.93 -22.60
C GLY A 476 29.85 -12.89 -23.29
N PHE A 477 31.11 -13.20 -23.55
CA PHE A 477 32.02 -12.33 -24.29
C PHE A 477 31.50 -12.16 -25.73
N LEU A 478 31.15 -10.93 -26.13
CA LEU A 478 30.87 -10.56 -27.51
C LEU A 478 32.15 -10.04 -28.18
N ASP A 479 32.43 -10.54 -29.38
CA ASP A 479 33.45 -10.02 -30.29
C ASP A 479 33.07 -8.60 -30.78
N ARG A 480 34.06 -7.73 -30.99
CA ARG A 480 33.93 -6.29 -31.32
C ARG A 480 33.22 -5.98 -32.64
N ASN A 481 32.81 -6.98 -33.43
CA ASN A 481 32.26 -6.80 -34.77
C ASN A 481 30.77 -7.15 -34.94
N SER A 482 30.06 -7.56 -33.87
CA SER A 482 28.64 -7.92 -33.97
C SER A 482 27.72 -6.72 -33.74
N ARG A 483 27.14 -6.17 -34.82
CA ARG A 483 26.01 -5.22 -34.77
C ARG A 483 24.76 -5.91 -35.27
N VAL A 484 23.87 -6.31 -34.37
CA VAL A 484 22.40 -6.43 -34.48
C VAL A 484 21.93 -7.20 -33.23
N LEU A 485 20.96 -6.66 -32.50
CA LEU A 485 20.16 -7.41 -31.54
C LEU A 485 18.75 -7.54 -32.13
N THR A 486 18.39 -8.73 -32.61
CA THR A 486 17.01 -9.04 -33.01
C THR A 486 16.30 -9.64 -31.81
N ALA A 487 15.08 -9.20 -31.51
CA ALA A 487 14.25 -9.82 -30.49
C ALA A 487 13.82 -11.22 -30.96
N TRP A 488 13.93 -12.22 -30.08
CA TRP A 488 13.58 -13.61 -30.38
C TRP A 488 12.33 -14.00 -29.61
N VAL A 489 11.32 -14.52 -30.30
CA VAL A 489 10.22 -15.26 -29.67
C VAL A 489 10.45 -16.74 -29.96
N ALA A 490 10.80 -17.51 -28.93
CA ALA A 490 10.88 -18.96 -29.03
C ALA A 490 9.61 -19.57 -28.44
N LEU A 491 8.83 -20.29 -29.27
CA LEU A 491 7.70 -21.08 -28.79
C LEU A 491 8.23 -22.41 -28.23
N ILE A 492 8.10 -22.61 -26.92
CA ILE A 492 8.54 -23.85 -26.25
C ILE A 492 7.32 -24.69 -25.92
N THR A 493 7.20 -25.87 -26.54
CA THR A 493 6.17 -26.85 -26.22
C THR A 493 6.75 -27.90 -25.26
N ALA A 494 6.21 -27.99 -24.04
CA ALA A 494 6.59 -29.02 -23.07
C ALA A 494 5.56 -30.16 -23.03
N TYR A 495 6.03 -31.41 -23.09
CA TYR A 495 5.18 -32.60 -22.93
C TYR A 495 5.25 -33.11 -21.48
N PRO A 496 4.11 -33.39 -20.83
CA PRO A 496 4.08 -33.76 -19.42
C PRO A 496 4.24 -35.28 -19.26
N SER A 497 5.46 -35.81 -19.42
CA SER A 497 5.95 -36.98 -18.66
C SER A 497 7.29 -37.49 -19.22
N GLY A 498 8.34 -37.48 -18.39
CA GLY A 498 9.62 -38.14 -18.67
C GLY A 498 10.68 -37.22 -19.28
N THR A 499 11.95 -37.50 -18.97
CA THR A 499 13.14 -36.79 -19.47
C THR A 499 13.09 -36.63 -21.00
N GLY A 500 12.67 -35.45 -21.45
CA GLY A 500 12.54 -35.11 -22.86
C GLY A 500 13.59 -34.09 -23.29
N THR A 501 14.07 -34.23 -24.53
CA THR A 501 14.93 -33.24 -25.17
C THR A 501 14.07 -32.11 -25.74
N ILE A 502 14.33 -30.87 -25.36
CA ILE A 502 13.69 -29.68 -25.94
C ILE A 502 14.35 -29.43 -27.31
N ARG A 503 13.56 -29.37 -28.39
CA ARG A 503 14.02 -28.89 -29.71
C ARG A 503 13.42 -27.51 -29.98
N ALA A 504 14.28 -26.53 -30.25
CA ALA A 504 13.88 -25.27 -30.85
C ALA A 504 14.25 -25.32 -32.34
N THR A 505 13.33 -24.89 -33.21
CA THR A 505 13.60 -24.72 -34.66
C THR A 505 13.68 -23.24 -34.94
N LEU A 506 14.82 -22.77 -35.45
CA LEU A 506 15.01 -21.39 -35.90
C LEU A 506 14.72 -21.31 -37.40
N SER A 507 14.08 -20.22 -37.84
CA SER A 507 13.87 -19.97 -39.27
C SER A 507 15.21 -19.63 -39.97
N PRO A 508 15.46 -20.08 -41.21
CA PRO A 508 16.79 -19.97 -41.85
C PRO A 508 17.20 -18.54 -42.26
N ASP A 509 16.28 -17.58 -42.27
CA ASP A 509 16.46 -16.36 -43.07
C ASP A 509 17.36 -15.29 -42.44
N SER A 510 17.98 -15.54 -41.28
CA SER A 510 18.79 -14.51 -40.61
C SER A 510 19.87 -15.03 -39.63
N LEU A 511 20.63 -16.08 -39.99
CA LEU A 511 21.74 -16.56 -39.13
C LEU A 511 23.10 -16.71 -39.85
N GLN A 512 24.10 -15.97 -39.40
CA GLN A 512 25.50 -16.42 -39.36
C GLN A 512 25.94 -16.49 -37.90
N LEU A 513 26.15 -17.70 -37.37
CA LEU A 513 26.77 -17.92 -36.06
C LEU A 513 28.16 -18.54 -36.25
N ASN A 514 29.16 -18.00 -35.55
CA ASN A 514 30.46 -18.66 -35.38
C ASN A 514 30.35 -19.67 -34.24
N GLY A 515 30.72 -20.93 -34.52
CA GLY A 515 30.46 -22.07 -33.64
C GLY A 515 30.97 -21.90 -32.19
N GLY A 516 30.09 -22.19 -31.24
CA GLY A 516 30.36 -22.25 -29.80
C GLY A 516 29.19 -22.91 -29.07
N ALA A 517 29.47 -23.54 -27.93
CA ALA A 517 28.45 -24.09 -27.04
C ALA A 517 28.01 -23.01 -26.03
N TYR A 518 26.71 -22.91 -25.79
CA TYR A 518 26.13 -21.94 -24.85
C TYR A 518 25.32 -22.69 -23.79
N ASP A 519 25.54 -22.34 -22.53
CA ASP A 519 24.75 -22.83 -21.40
C ASP A 519 23.72 -21.75 -21.02
N LEU A 520 22.43 -22.09 -21.04
CA LEU A 520 21.37 -21.24 -20.47
C LEU A 520 20.85 -21.87 -19.18
N THR A 521 20.71 -21.04 -18.15
CA THR A 521 20.11 -21.43 -16.86
C THR A 521 18.82 -20.66 -16.67
N PHE A 522 17.72 -21.37 -16.39
CA PHE A 522 16.43 -20.77 -16.07
C PHE A 522 16.11 -20.96 -14.59
N ARG A 523 15.40 -20.01 -14.00
CA ARG A 523 14.86 -20.10 -12.64
C ARG A 523 13.34 -20.06 -12.76
N VAL A 524 12.67 -21.15 -12.39
CA VAL A 524 11.21 -21.23 -12.43
C VAL A 524 10.71 -21.18 -10.99
N ASN A 525 9.94 -20.17 -10.64
CA ASN A 525 9.43 -19.99 -9.30
C ASN A 525 8.12 -20.77 -9.16
N THR A 526 8.17 -22.00 -8.64
CA THR A 526 7.01 -22.88 -8.44
C THR A 526 6.76 -23.21 -6.97
N GLY A 527 7.32 -22.43 -6.04
CA GLY A 527 7.26 -22.74 -4.60
C GLY A 527 8.17 -23.91 -4.16
N HIS A 528 8.81 -24.62 -5.09
CA HIS A 528 9.89 -25.57 -4.83
C HIS A 528 11.09 -25.28 -5.74
N LEU A 529 12.31 -25.36 -5.18
CA LEU A 529 13.54 -25.09 -5.92
C LEU A 529 13.87 -26.27 -6.85
N VAL A 530 13.60 -26.14 -8.15
CA VAL A 530 14.05 -27.10 -9.17
C VAL A 530 15.07 -26.42 -10.08
N ARG A 531 16.30 -26.96 -10.12
CA ARG A 531 17.37 -26.48 -11.00
C ARG A 531 17.37 -27.32 -12.28
N HIS A 532 17.03 -26.70 -13.41
CA HIS A 532 17.19 -27.31 -14.73
C HIS A 532 18.36 -26.66 -15.48
N THR A 533 19.24 -27.48 -16.05
CA THR A 533 20.34 -27.04 -16.91
C THR A 533 20.14 -27.67 -18.28
N ALA A 534 20.02 -26.86 -19.33
CA ALA A 534 19.92 -27.33 -20.70
C ALA A 534 21.22 -26.98 -21.44
N ARG A 535 21.83 -27.98 -22.10
CA ARG A 535 22.94 -27.79 -23.03
C ARG A 535 22.42 -27.83 -24.44
N PHE A 536 22.76 -26.82 -25.24
CA PHE A 536 22.48 -26.81 -26.67
C PHE A 536 23.78 -26.96 -27.45
N GLN A 537 23.75 -27.81 -28.48
CA GLN A 537 24.82 -27.94 -29.45
C GLN A 537 24.26 -27.50 -30.80
N VAL A 538 24.74 -26.38 -31.32
CA VAL A 538 24.33 -25.87 -32.64
C VAL A 538 25.31 -26.46 -33.66
N SER A 539 24.83 -27.39 -34.50
CA SER A 539 25.54 -27.82 -35.70
C SER A 539 24.96 -27.09 -36.92
N ARG A 540 25.80 -26.83 -37.93
CA ARG A 540 25.38 -26.26 -39.21
C ARG A 540 24.32 -27.09 -39.91
#